data_AF-A0A935Z1U0-F1
#
_entry.id   AF-A0A935Z1U0-F1
#
_cell.length_a   1.000
_cell.length_b   1.000
_cell.length_c   1.000
_cell.angle_alpha   90.00
_cell.angle_beta   90.00
_cell.angle_gamma   90.00
#
_symmetry.space_group_name_H-M   'P 1'
#
loop_
_entity.id
_entity.type
_entity.pdbx_description
1 polymer ?
#
loop_
_entity_poly.entity_id
_entity_poly.type
_entity_poly.pdbx_seq_one_letter_code
_entity_poly.pdbx_strand_id
1 'polypeptide(L)'
;MCEALIDALTFWRWGFKNVTSSFGVNGFTDELLQTLIELKSKRVLIAYDRDEAGNTAAAKVAKLLNENGIDAFRILFPKGMDANEYALKVTPPQQSLALVIRKAEWLGNGEAPQIITVPITSSLVADQTERLELSRHPIEQNPPINNDQKIIRLM
;
A
#
# COMPACT_ATOMS: atom_id res chain seq x y z
N MET A 1 6.69 -2.25 -1.28
CA MET A 1 6.70 -2.68 -2.69
C MET A 1 6.42 -4.16 -2.74
N CYS A 2 5.41 -4.56 -3.50
CA CYS A 2 4.97 -5.94 -3.63
C CYS A 2 5.30 -6.49 -5.02
N GLU A 3 5.14 -7.79 -5.21
CA GLU A 3 5.34 -8.42 -6.52
C GLU A 3 4.13 -8.18 -7.43
N ALA A 4 2.92 -8.37 -6.90
CA ALA A 4 1.67 -8.22 -7.65
C ALA A 4 0.83 -7.02 -7.19
N LEU A 5 -0.04 -6.55 -8.10
CA LEU A 5 -0.98 -5.46 -7.80
C LEU A 5 -1.95 -5.83 -6.67
N ILE A 6 -2.38 -7.08 -6.60
CA ILE A 6 -3.35 -7.53 -5.59
C ILE A 6 -2.77 -7.45 -4.16
N ASP A 7 -1.48 -7.70 -4.00
CA ASP A 7 -0.78 -7.55 -2.71
C ASP A 7 -0.70 -6.08 -2.30
N ALA A 8 -0.34 -5.19 -3.24
CA ALA A 8 -0.33 -3.76 -2.99
C ALA A 8 -1.73 -3.26 -2.59
N LEU A 9 -2.77 -3.68 -3.32
CA LEU A 9 -4.16 -3.35 -2.99
C LEU A 9 -4.60 -3.95 -1.65
N THR A 10 -4.07 -5.10 -1.24
CA THR A 10 -4.32 -5.69 0.08
C THR A 10 -3.83 -4.78 1.19
N PHE A 11 -2.57 -4.34 1.12
CA PHE A 11 -2.05 -3.35 2.08
C PHE A 11 -2.85 -2.04 2.05
N TRP A 12 -3.19 -1.55 0.85
CA TRP A 12 -3.97 -0.33 0.68
C TRP A 12 -5.35 -0.44 1.34
N ARG A 13 -6.07 -1.54 1.11
CA ARG A 13 -7.38 -1.85 1.70
C ARG A 13 -7.33 -1.76 3.23
N TRP A 14 -6.25 -2.23 3.83
CA TRP A 14 -6.07 -2.26 5.29
C TRP A 14 -5.36 -1.03 5.87
N GLY A 15 -5.28 0.06 5.10
CA GLY A 15 -4.84 1.38 5.59
C GLY A 15 -3.37 1.71 5.38
N PHE A 16 -2.58 0.81 4.78
CA PHE A 16 -1.18 1.07 4.43
C PHE A 16 -1.09 1.60 2.99
N LYS A 17 -1.09 2.92 2.84
CA LYS A 17 -1.27 3.58 1.52
C LYS A 17 0.02 3.77 0.73
N ASN A 18 1.18 3.73 1.37
CA ASN A 18 2.48 3.89 0.72
C ASN A 18 2.94 2.57 0.09
N VAL A 19 2.24 2.15 -0.96
CA VAL A 19 2.44 0.85 -1.60
C VAL A 19 2.45 0.98 -3.12
N THR A 20 3.24 0.12 -3.74
CA THR A 20 3.35 -0.03 -5.19
C THR A 20 3.73 -1.48 -5.50
N SER A 21 3.66 -1.86 -6.77
CA SER A 21 3.98 -3.19 -7.29
C SER A 21 5.09 -3.10 -8.33
N SER A 22 5.94 -4.12 -8.40
CA SER A 22 6.92 -4.30 -9.48
C SER A 22 6.39 -5.14 -10.64
N PHE A 23 5.11 -5.56 -10.65
CA PHE A 23 4.51 -6.35 -11.74
C PHE A 23 5.27 -7.67 -12.04
N GLY A 24 5.65 -8.40 -10.99
CA GLY A 24 6.34 -9.70 -11.06
C GLY A 24 7.80 -9.65 -10.62
N VAL A 25 8.41 -10.84 -10.43
CA VAL A 25 9.82 -11.01 -10.01
C VAL A 25 10.85 -10.28 -10.88
N ASN A 26 10.56 -10.03 -12.15
CA ASN A 26 11.46 -9.36 -13.10
C ASN A 26 10.97 -7.96 -13.52
N GLY A 27 9.89 -7.45 -12.93
CA GLY A 27 9.30 -6.17 -13.37
C GLY A 27 9.79 -4.95 -12.58
N PHE A 28 10.78 -5.11 -11.69
CA PHE A 28 11.47 -3.96 -11.10
C PHE A 28 12.42 -3.34 -12.13
N THR A 29 11.94 -2.31 -12.83
CA THR A 29 12.66 -1.61 -13.91
C THR A 29 13.45 -0.40 -13.40
N ASP A 30 14.35 0.10 -14.24
CA ASP A 30 15.09 1.35 -13.99
C ASP A 30 14.15 2.55 -13.81
N GLU A 31 13.01 2.57 -14.50
CA GLU A 31 11.98 3.60 -14.34
C GLU A 31 11.41 3.62 -12.92
N LEU A 32 11.14 2.45 -12.34
CA LEU A 32 10.67 2.35 -10.95
C LEU A 32 11.75 2.79 -9.96
N LEU A 33 13.01 2.40 -10.19
CA LEU A 33 14.14 2.85 -9.38
C LEU A 33 14.28 4.38 -9.42
N GLN A 34 14.27 4.96 -10.63
CA GLN A 34 14.39 6.39 -10.83
C GLN A 34 13.23 7.15 -10.15
N THR A 35 12.01 6.63 -10.26
CA THR A 35 10.84 7.18 -9.55
C THR A 35 11.06 7.20 -8.04
N LEU A 36 11.60 6.14 -7.45
CA LEU A 36 11.88 6.08 -6.02
C LEU A 36 12.95 7.09 -5.58
N ILE A 37 13.97 7.30 -6.41
CA ILE A 37 15.04 8.29 -6.21
C ILE A 37 14.46 9.72 -6.27
N GLU A 38 13.65 10.02 -7.28
CA GLU A 38 13.01 11.34 -7.47
C GLU A 38 12.06 11.69 -6.33
N LEU A 39 11.31 10.70 -5.85
CA LEU A 39 10.46 10.82 -4.65
C LEU A 39 11.28 10.92 -3.36
N LYS A 40 12.61 10.82 -3.42
CA LYS A 40 13.55 10.85 -2.28
C LYS A 40 13.18 9.80 -1.23
N SER A 41 12.73 8.65 -1.69
CA SER A 41 12.32 7.54 -0.83
C SER A 41 13.49 7.13 0.04
N LYS A 42 13.31 7.18 1.36
CA LYS A 42 14.38 6.81 2.30
C LYS A 42 14.54 5.32 2.46
N ARG A 43 13.42 4.59 2.36
CA ARG A 43 13.39 3.14 2.52
C ARG A 43 12.29 2.50 1.71
N VAL A 44 12.49 1.24 1.36
CA VAL A 44 11.50 0.39 0.71
C VAL A 44 11.42 -0.95 1.45
N LEU A 45 10.21 -1.31 1.85
CA LEU A 45 9.91 -2.63 2.39
C LEU A 45 9.43 -3.52 1.23
N ILE A 46 10.18 -4.58 0.94
CA ILE A 46 9.95 -5.53 -0.15
C ILE A 46 9.12 -6.69 0.39
N ALA A 47 7.89 -6.79 -0.10
CA ALA A 47 6.86 -7.75 0.28
C ALA A 47 6.54 -8.70 -0.87
N TYR A 48 7.57 -9.30 -1.47
CA TYR A 48 7.39 -10.39 -2.44
C TYR A 48 7.02 -11.68 -1.72
N ASP A 49 6.47 -12.63 -2.46
CA ASP A 49 6.09 -13.95 -1.99
C ASP A 49 7.24 -14.62 -1.23
N ARG A 50 6.90 -15.38 -0.18
CA ARG A 50 7.92 -16.11 0.58
C ARG A 50 8.21 -17.47 -0.04
N ASP A 51 8.72 -17.44 -1.26
CA ASP A 51 9.24 -18.58 -2.00
C ASP A 51 10.64 -18.30 -2.56
N GLU A 52 11.22 -19.24 -3.30
CA GLU A 52 12.58 -19.11 -3.85
C GLU A 52 12.70 -17.97 -4.87
N ALA A 53 11.69 -17.79 -5.72
CA ALA A 53 11.69 -16.78 -6.78
C ALA A 53 11.59 -15.37 -6.18
N GLY A 54 10.64 -15.17 -5.28
CA GLY A 54 10.43 -13.92 -4.54
C GLY A 54 11.63 -13.55 -3.67
N ASN A 55 12.28 -14.51 -3.00
CA ASN A 55 13.49 -14.25 -2.23
C ASN A 55 14.67 -13.82 -3.11
N THR A 56 14.87 -14.51 -4.23
CA THR A 56 15.93 -14.16 -5.20
C THR A 56 15.71 -12.77 -5.78
N ALA A 57 14.48 -12.45 -6.18
CA ALA A 57 14.12 -11.16 -6.74
C ALA A 57 14.26 -10.03 -5.69
N ALA A 58 13.80 -10.26 -4.45
CA ALA A 58 13.92 -9.30 -3.36
C ALA A 58 15.39 -8.95 -3.06
N ALA A 59 16.30 -9.93 -3.08
CA ALA A 59 17.73 -9.69 -2.89
C ALA A 59 18.35 -8.81 -3.99
N LYS A 60 17.98 -9.06 -5.26
CA LYS A 60 18.45 -8.25 -6.41
C LYS A 60 17.97 -6.80 -6.29
N VAL A 61 16.69 -6.62 -6.01
CA VAL A 61 16.08 -5.29 -5.82
C VAL A 61 16.70 -4.57 -4.64
N ALA A 62 16.91 -5.26 -3.51
CA ALA A 62 17.53 -4.67 -2.34
C ALA A 62 18.94 -4.16 -2.64
N LYS A 63 19.75 -4.93 -3.38
CA LYS A 63 21.08 -4.49 -3.82
C LYS A 63 21.00 -3.17 -4.61
N LEU A 64 20.13 -3.09 -5.62
CA LEU A 64 19.96 -1.89 -6.43
C LEU A 64 19.53 -0.67 -5.60
N LEU A 65 18.57 -0.86 -4.69
CA LEU A 65 18.10 0.20 -3.81
C LEU A 65 19.22 0.72 -2.90
N ASN A 66 19.95 -0.19 -2.25
CA ASN A 66 21.03 0.17 -1.34
C ASN A 66 22.19 0.88 -2.06
N GLU A 67 22.55 0.46 -3.28
CA GLU A 67 23.56 1.13 -4.12
C GLU A 67 23.17 2.58 -4.46
N ASN A 68 21.86 2.89 -4.44
CA ASN A 68 21.32 4.22 -4.67
C ASN A 68 20.93 4.95 -3.36
N GLY A 69 21.40 4.46 -2.21
CA GLY A 69 21.17 5.10 -0.90
C GLY A 69 19.73 5.01 -0.40
N ILE A 70 18.96 4.03 -0.89
CA ILE A 70 17.60 3.73 -0.43
C ILE A 70 17.64 2.47 0.42
N ASP A 71 17.21 2.61 1.67
CA ASP A 71 17.26 1.54 2.65
C ASP A 71 16.28 0.40 2.30
N ALA A 72 16.79 -0.79 1.95
CA ALA A 72 15.97 -1.94 1.61
C ALA A 72 15.68 -2.86 2.82
N PHE A 73 14.40 -3.21 3.00
CA PHE A 73 13.94 -4.16 4.02
C PHE A 73 13.13 -5.30 3.39
N ARG A 74 13.16 -6.48 4.00
CA ARG A 74 12.34 -7.64 3.63
C ARG A 74 11.17 -7.80 4.58
N ILE A 75 9.94 -7.80 4.06
CA ILE A 75 8.79 -8.32 4.80
C ILE A 75 8.77 -9.84 4.64
N LEU A 76 8.71 -10.57 5.75
CA LEU A 76 8.58 -12.03 5.77
C LEU A 76 7.17 -12.47 6.17
N PHE A 77 6.46 -13.07 5.23
CA PHE A 77 5.20 -13.78 5.48
C PHE A 77 5.45 -15.21 6.00
N PRO A 78 4.43 -16.01 6.34
CA PRO A 78 4.60 -17.46 6.44
C PRO A 78 5.11 -18.05 5.11
N LYS A 79 5.81 -19.18 5.17
CA LYS A 79 6.42 -19.79 3.97
C LYS A 79 5.35 -20.08 2.92
N GLY A 80 5.62 -19.70 1.68
CA GLY A 80 4.73 -19.91 0.53
C GLY A 80 3.51 -18.99 0.49
N MET A 81 3.46 -17.95 1.33
CA MET A 81 2.37 -16.95 1.29
C MET A 81 2.84 -15.64 0.68
N ASP A 82 1.88 -14.96 0.05
CA ASP A 82 1.93 -13.56 -0.36
C ASP A 82 1.19 -12.66 0.67
N ALA A 83 1.04 -11.36 0.38
CA ALA A 83 0.37 -10.44 1.29
C ALA A 83 -1.14 -10.66 1.33
N ASN A 84 -1.76 -10.94 0.17
CA ASN A 84 -3.19 -11.15 0.04
C ASN A 84 -3.66 -12.42 0.77
N GLU A 85 -3.00 -13.55 0.53
CA GLU A 85 -3.23 -14.83 1.18
C GLU A 85 -3.02 -14.73 2.70
N TYR A 86 -1.96 -14.04 3.14
CA TYR A 86 -1.73 -13.78 4.55
C TYR A 86 -2.88 -12.99 5.19
N ALA A 87 -3.35 -11.93 4.53
CA ALA A 87 -4.48 -11.13 5.00
C ALA A 87 -5.83 -11.87 4.97
N LEU A 88 -6.01 -12.85 4.07
CA LEU A 88 -7.19 -13.70 4.02
C LEU A 88 -7.20 -14.78 5.11
N LYS A 89 -6.03 -15.31 5.48
CA LYS A 89 -5.90 -16.43 6.43
C LYS A 89 -5.68 -16.00 7.88
N VAL A 90 -5.07 -14.84 8.13
CA VAL A 90 -4.68 -14.43 9.49
C VAL A 90 -5.47 -13.22 9.96
N THR A 91 -6.26 -13.42 11.02
CA THR A 91 -7.14 -12.39 11.57
C THR A 91 -6.60 -11.82 12.90
N PRO A 92 -6.83 -10.53 13.17
CA PRO A 92 -7.44 -9.54 12.28
C PRO A 92 -6.42 -9.01 11.22
N PRO A 93 -6.80 -8.85 9.93
CA PRO A 93 -5.84 -8.67 8.85
C PRO A 93 -4.98 -7.41 8.96
N GLN A 94 -5.58 -6.29 9.39
CA GLN A 94 -4.87 -5.02 9.55
C GLN A 94 -3.71 -5.15 10.56
N GLN A 95 -3.96 -5.78 11.70
CA GLN A 95 -2.97 -5.97 12.77
C GLN A 95 -1.91 -6.99 12.37
N SER A 96 -2.30 -8.06 11.67
CA SER A 96 -1.38 -9.05 11.10
C SER A 96 -0.40 -8.39 10.11
N LEU A 97 -0.92 -7.59 9.17
CA LEU A 97 -0.09 -6.84 8.22
C LEU A 97 0.82 -5.82 8.95
N ALA A 98 0.30 -5.11 9.95
CA ALA A 98 1.10 -4.20 10.78
C ALA A 98 2.25 -4.93 11.50
N LEU A 99 2.05 -6.18 11.92
CA LEU A 99 3.07 -6.98 12.58
C LEU A 99 4.23 -7.31 11.63
N VAL A 100 3.93 -7.82 10.43
CA VAL A 100 4.98 -8.18 9.46
C VAL A 100 5.71 -6.96 8.90
N ILE A 101 5.04 -5.80 8.80
CA ILE A 101 5.69 -4.52 8.47
C ILE A 101 6.70 -4.14 9.57
N ARG A 102 6.31 -4.21 10.84
CA ARG A 102 7.18 -3.87 11.98
C ARG A 102 8.35 -4.84 12.16
N LYS A 103 8.18 -6.09 11.73
CA LYS A 103 9.20 -7.14 11.77
C LYS A 103 10.03 -7.23 10.48
N ALA A 104 9.93 -6.25 9.58
CA ALA A 104 10.69 -6.28 8.34
C ALA A 104 12.21 -6.31 8.62
N GLU A 105 12.91 -7.21 7.95
CA GLU A 105 14.33 -7.46 8.16
C GLU A 105 15.18 -6.56 7.28
N TRP A 106 16.29 -6.04 7.79
CA TRP A 106 17.21 -5.21 7.02
C TRP A 106 17.94 -6.03 5.95
N LEU A 107 18.06 -5.51 4.73
CA LEU A 107 18.77 -6.15 3.61
C LEU A 107 20.01 -5.37 3.13
N GLY A 108 20.52 -4.42 3.91
CA GLY A 108 21.73 -3.65 3.57
C GLY A 108 23.02 -4.22 4.17
N ASN A 109 24.15 -3.69 3.69
CA ASN A 109 25.47 -4.02 4.21
C ASN A 109 25.81 -3.12 5.41
N GLY A 110 26.14 -3.69 6.57
CA GLY A 110 26.55 -2.95 7.77
C GLY A 110 25.47 -2.88 8.85
N GLU A 111 25.50 -1.82 9.67
CA GLU A 111 24.52 -1.62 10.75
C GLU A 111 23.17 -1.17 10.18
N ALA A 112 22.09 -1.80 10.66
CA ALA A 112 20.74 -1.41 10.28
C ALA A 112 20.45 0.04 10.73
N PRO A 113 19.82 0.87 9.88
CA PRO A 113 19.48 2.24 10.24
C PRO A 113 18.51 2.25 11.43
N GLN A 114 18.68 3.23 12.32
CA GLN A 114 17.83 3.39 13.50
C GLN A 114 16.39 3.73 13.07
N ILE A 115 15.45 2.80 13.27
CA ILE A 115 14.05 2.99 12.91
C ILE A 115 13.34 3.81 14.01
N ILE A 116 13.14 5.10 13.76
CA ILE A 116 12.30 5.93 14.63
C ILE A 116 10.86 5.87 14.11
N THR A 117 9.99 5.16 14.84
CA THR A 117 8.55 5.24 14.60
C THR A 117 8.03 6.45 15.36
N VAL A 118 7.77 7.55 14.65
CA VAL A 118 7.07 8.71 15.24
C VAL A 118 5.57 8.40 15.23
N PRO A 119 4.90 8.31 16.39
CA PRO A 119 3.45 8.23 16.42
C PRO A 119 2.88 9.51 15.81
N ILE A 120 2.02 9.38 14.80
CA ILE A 120 1.23 10.50 14.31
C ILE A 120 0.16 10.77 15.36
N THR A 121 0.38 11.79 16.20
CA THR A 121 -0.65 12.31 17.10
C THR A 121 -1.76 12.92 16.22
N SER A 122 -3.00 12.42 16.36
CA SER A 122 -4.15 12.70 15.49
C SER A 122 -4.73 14.12 15.57
N SER A 123 -3.91 15.15 15.76
CA SER A 123 -4.38 16.54 15.88
C SER A 123 -5.01 17.10 14.59
N LEU A 124 -4.88 16.41 13.44
CA LEU A 124 -5.38 16.86 12.13
C LEU A 124 -6.85 16.47 11.84
N VAL A 125 -7.54 15.73 12.72
CA VAL A 125 -8.95 15.35 12.48
C VAL A 125 -9.92 16.51 12.75
N ALA A 126 -9.54 17.47 13.59
CA ALA A 126 -10.40 18.60 13.92
C ALA A 126 -10.65 19.54 12.72
N ASP A 127 -9.64 19.75 11.86
CA ASP A 127 -9.69 20.75 10.78
C ASP A 127 -10.48 20.30 9.53
N GLN A 128 -10.70 18.99 9.35
CA GLN A 128 -11.50 18.49 8.21
C GLN A 128 -13.01 18.52 8.48
N THR A 129 -13.44 18.57 9.74
CA THR A 129 -14.87 18.56 10.09
C THR A 129 -15.52 19.90 9.74
N GLU A 130 -14.82 21.02 9.95
CA GLU A 130 -15.29 22.37 9.60
C GLU A 130 -15.38 22.61 8.09
N ARG A 131 -14.41 22.09 7.31
CA ARG A 131 -14.41 22.24 5.83
C ARG A 131 -15.54 21.46 5.14
N LEU A 132 -16.01 20.36 5.74
CA LEU A 132 -17.10 19.55 5.20
C LEU A 132 -18.50 20.12 5.49
N GLU A 133 -18.65 20.96 6.52
CA GLU A 133 -19.92 21.65 6.79
C GLU A 133 -20.11 22.88 5.89
N LEU A 134 -19.05 23.66 5.64
CA LEU A 134 -19.13 24.85 4.78
C LEU A 134 -19.37 24.55 3.29
N SER A 135 -19.08 23.34 2.82
CA SER A 135 -19.22 22.96 1.39
C SER A 135 -20.62 22.43 1.04
N ARG A 136 -21.53 22.27 2.00
CA ARG A 136 -22.89 21.77 1.72
C ARG A 136 -23.75 22.91 1.18
N HIS A 137 -23.75 23.10 -0.13
CA HIS A 137 -24.81 23.87 -0.77
C HIS A 137 -26.17 23.19 -0.53
N PRO A 138 -27.24 23.93 -0.22
CA PRO A 138 -28.57 23.36 -0.07
C PRO A 138 -28.97 22.63 -1.35
N ILE A 139 -29.37 21.37 -1.24
CA ILE A 139 -29.96 20.62 -2.35
C ILE A 139 -31.34 21.24 -2.60
N GLU A 140 -31.49 21.94 -3.72
CA GLU A 140 -32.78 22.44 -4.19
C GLU A 140 -33.70 21.23 -4.43
N GLN A 141 -34.77 21.14 -3.65
CA GLN A 141 -35.73 20.04 -3.76
C GLN A 141 -36.51 20.21 -5.07
N ASN A 142 -36.26 19.32 -6.04
CA ASN A 142 -37.10 19.26 -7.24
C ASN A 142 -38.56 18.96 -6.84
N PRO A 143 -39.55 19.62 -7.44
CA PRO A 143 -40.96 19.38 -7.13
C PRO A 143 -41.36 17.94 -7.48
N PRO A 144 -42.34 17.36 -6.77
CA PRO A 144 -42.74 15.97 -6.94
C PRO A 144 -43.28 15.71 -8.36
N ILE A 145 -42.80 14.63 -8.97
CA ILE A 145 -43.26 14.12 -10.25
C ILE A 145 -44.74 13.70 -10.12
N ASN A 146 -45.63 14.38 -10.83
CA ASN A 146 -47.05 14.00 -10.89
C ASN A 146 -47.21 12.73 -11.74
N ASN A 147 -47.89 11.73 -11.18
CA ASN A 147 -47.95 10.36 -11.69
C ASN A 147 -49.03 10.19 -12.78
N ASP A 148 -49.04 11.07 -13.77
CA ASP A 148 -50.13 11.16 -14.76
C ASP A 148 -49.65 11.32 -16.22
N GLN A 149 -48.60 10.59 -16.59
CA GLN A 149 -48.31 10.33 -18.02
C GLN A 149 -48.07 8.84 -18.29
N LYS A 150 -49.10 8.27 -18.93
CA LYS A 150 -49.24 6.95 -19.54
C LYS A 150 -47.97 6.38 -20.17
N ILE A 151 -47.71 5.12 -19.84
CA ILE A 151 -47.49 3.99 -20.77
C ILE A 151 -46.90 4.37 -22.13
N ILE A 152 -45.61 4.06 -22.33
CA ILE A 152 -45.14 3.52 -23.61
C ILE A 152 -44.31 2.27 -23.30
N ARG A 153 -44.93 1.12 -23.56
CA ARG A 153 -44.31 -0.19 -23.74
C ARG A 153 -43.60 -0.14 -25.09
N LEU A 154 -42.32 -0.51 -25.17
CA LEU A 154 -41.70 -0.87 -26.44
C LEU A 154 -41.07 -2.25 -26.34
N MET A 155 -41.31 -3.00 -27.41
CA MET A 155 -40.90 -4.37 -27.71
C MET A 155 -39.40 -4.61 -27.59
#